data_AF-A0A7K4QBJ8-F1
#
_entry.id   AF-A0A7K4QBJ8-F1
#
_cell.length_a   1.000
_cell.length_b   1.000
_cell.length_c   1.000
_cell.angle_alpha   90.00
_cell.angle_beta   90.00
_cell.angle_gamma   90.00
#
_symmetry.space_group_name_H-M   'P 1'
#
loop_
_entity.id
_entity.type
_entity.pdbx_description
1 polymer ?
#
loop_
_entity_poly.entity_id
_entity_poly.type
_entity_poly.pdbx_seq_one_letter_code
_entity_poly.pdbx_strand_id
1 'polypeptide(L)'
;LLLAAASQGAEPPPSCEAVRKVFQLRRLGPLGGVPEFPRAGVDLQVCTSENSTCCTKKMEERYQIAAKQDIQQVLQTSSAALKFLISRNAAAFQETFEMLIRLAENYTSTLFCNAYRNMAAEAAVHVQEFFTDVGLFLFGTDASTEEFVNRFFDTLFPVVYNHVINPGPTDISLEYAECLRAARRDIRPFGSIPRKAVGQMGRSLLPSRSFLQALNLGVEVINTTDHLPFSRECSRALLRMQYCPHCQGLTLSKPCLGYCLNILRGCLALLAEVDLHWQGYIQALEQLSGALSGAHSIEHVLLNFHSLVHDALVQARINGPEVSEQVRR
;
A
#
# COMPACT_ATOMS: atom_id res chain seq x y z
N LEU A 1 13.38 -89.65 -6.93
CA LEU A 1 12.98 -88.67 -7.97
C LEU A 1 11.63 -88.08 -7.56
N LEU A 2 11.64 -86.99 -6.81
CA LEU A 2 10.45 -86.19 -6.50
C LEU A 2 10.77 -84.75 -6.89
N LEU A 3 10.21 -84.30 -8.01
CA LEU A 3 10.29 -82.92 -8.46
C LEU A 3 9.22 -82.12 -7.72
N ALA A 4 9.65 -81.23 -6.82
CA ALA A 4 8.79 -80.25 -6.20
C ALA A 4 8.50 -79.12 -7.19
N ALA A 5 7.22 -78.83 -7.42
CA ALA A 5 6.74 -77.72 -8.21
C ALA A 5 7.06 -76.39 -7.51
N ALA A 6 7.71 -75.47 -8.22
CA ALA A 6 7.90 -74.10 -7.77
C ALA A 6 6.56 -73.35 -7.92
N SER A 7 5.98 -72.92 -6.80
CA SER A 7 4.88 -71.97 -6.78
C SER A 7 5.41 -70.58 -7.12
N GLN A 8 5.00 -70.05 -8.27
CA GLN A 8 5.12 -68.63 -8.57
C GLN A 8 4.29 -67.87 -7.53
N GLY A 9 4.94 -67.05 -6.71
CA GLY A 9 4.25 -66.15 -5.79
C GLY A 9 3.41 -65.17 -6.60
N ALA A 10 2.09 -65.23 -6.45
CA ALA A 10 1.17 -64.28 -7.04
C ALA A 10 1.48 -62.88 -6.47
N GLU A 11 1.68 -61.90 -7.36
CA GLU A 11 1.69 -60.49 -6.95
C GLU A 11 0.41 -60.19 -6.17
N PRO A 12 0.49 -59.49 -5.03
CA PRO A 12 -0.69 -59.11 -4.27
C PRO A 12 -1.63 -58.31 -5.18
N PRO A 13 -2.96 -58.51 -5.05
CA PRO A 13 -3.93 -57.83 -5.91
C PRO A 13 -3.74 -56.31 -5.80
N PRO A 14 -3.86 -55.58 -6.92
CA PRO A 14 -3.65 -54.14 -6.92
C PRO A 14 -4.68 -53.50 -5.98
N SER A 15 -4.21 -52.68 -5.04
CA SER A 15 -5.00 -52.12 -3.94
C SER A 15 -4.91 -50.60 -3.92
N CYS A 16 -6.02 -49.93 -3.60
CA CYS A 16 -6.08 -48.47 -3.47
C CYS A 16 -5.78 -47.96 -2.05
N GLU A 17 -5.27 -48.82 -1.17
CA GLU A 17 -5.01 -48.48 0.23
C GLU A 17 -4.03 -47.31 0.40
N ALA A 18 -2.95 -47.26 -0.40
CA ALA A 18 -1.99 -46.16 -0.36
C ALA A 18 -2.64 -44.81 -0.72
N VAL A 19 -3.51 -44.80 -1.73
CA VAL A 19 -4.28 -43.63 -2.15
C VAL A 19 -5.23 -43.20 -1.05
N ARG A 20 -5.91 -44.15 -0.41
CA ARG A 20 -6.80 -43.88 0.73
C ARG A 20 -6.05 -43.23 1.87
N LYS A 21 -4.87 -43.74 2.25
CA LYS A 21 -4.03 -43.16 3.32
C LYS A 21 -3.65 -41.71 3.01
N VAL A 22 -3.23 -41.40 1.79
CA VAL A 22 -2.86 -40.02 1.42
C VAL A 22 -4.07 -39.09 1.36
N PHE A 23 -5.20 -39.56 0.81
CA PHE A 23 -6.44 -38.80 0.76
C PHE A 23 -6.94 -38.43 2.17
N GLN A 24 -6.76 -39.34 3.13
CA GLN A 24 -7.02 -39.13 4.55
C GLN A 24 -6.07 -38.11 5.19
N LEU A 25 -4.76 -38.32 5.03
CA LEU A 25 -3.73 -37.47 5.63
C LEU A 25 -3.88 -36.01 5.19
N ARG A 26 -4.23 -35.79 3.91
CA ARG A 26 -4.51 -34.46 3.36
C ARG A 26 -5.92 -33.94 3.65
N ARG A 27 -6.76 -34.70 4.36
CA ARG A 27 -8.14 -34.33 4.74
C ARG A 27 -9.01 -33.90 3.56
N LEU A 28 -8.87 -34.58 2.43
CA LEU A 28 -9.52 -34.18 1.17
C LEU A 28 -10.99 -34.63 1.05
N GLY A 29 -11.45 -35.51 1.94
CA GLY A 29 -12.83 -35.95 2.00
C GLY A 29 -13.07 -37.18 2.87
N PRO A 30 -14.32 -37.67 2.93
CA PRO A 30 -14.70 -38.83 3.74
C PRO A 30 -14.16 -40.16 3.18
N LEU A 31 -13.91 -41.11 4.08
CA LEU A 31 -13.25 -42.40 3.78
C LEU A 31 -14.03 -43.27 2.81
N GLY A 32 -15.36 -43.29 2.94
CA GLY A 32 -16.24 -44.10 2.10
C GLY A 32 -16.28 -43.66 0.63
N GLY A 33 -15.59 -42.58 0.26
CA GLY A 33 -15.48 -42.11 -1.13
C GLY A 33 -14.30 -42.70 -1.92
N VAL A 34 -13.40 -43.46 -1.27
CA VAL A 34 -12.20 -44.02 -1.91
C VAL A 34 -12.40 -45.53 -2.20
N PRO A 35 -12.28 -45.97 -3.47
CA PRO A 35 -12.40 -47.39 -3.84
C PRO A 35 -11.44 -48.29 -3.05
N GLU A 36 -11.84 -49.54 -2.80
CA GLU A 36 -10.95 -50.57 -2.22
C GLU A 36 -9.97 -51.13 -3.23
N PHE A 37 -10.47 -51.42 -4.43
CA PHE A 37 -9.70 -51.94 -5.53
C PHE A 37 -9.78 -50.98 -6.72
N PRO A 38 -8.76 -50.99 -7.61
CA PRO A 38 -8.79 -50.21 -8.82
C PRO A 38 -10.02 -50.56 -9.68
N ARG A 39 -10.64 -49.52 -10.25
CA ARG A 39 -11.85 -49.60 -11.07
C ARG A 39 -11.63 -48.98 -12.44
N ALA A 40 -12.56 -49.15 -13.37
CA ALA A 40 -12.56 -48.38 -14.60
C ALA A 40 -12.82 -46.88 -14.32
N GLY A 41 -12.07 -46.01 -15.00
CA GLY A 41 -12.07 -44.55 -14.81
C GLY A 41 -12.85 -43.76 -15.86
N VAL A 42 -13.89 -44.36 -16.47
CA VAL A 42 -14.66 -43.76 -17.57
C VAL A 42 -15.40 -42.46 -17.20
N ASP A 43 -15.56 -42.20 -15.90
CA ASP A 43 -16.23 -41.03 -15.33
C ASP A 43 -15.27 -39.87 -15.01
N LEU A 44 -13.96 -40.06 -15.17
CA LEU A 44 -12.93 -39.05 -14.91
C LEU A 44 -12.75 -38.12 -16.11
N GLN A 45 -12.61 -36.81 -15.87
CA GLN A 45 -12.46 -35.81 -16.93
C GLN A 45 -11.01 -35.42 -17.19
N VAL A 46 -10.15 -35.52 -16.18
CA VAL A 46 -8.80 -34.94 -16.21
C VAL A 46 -7.74 -36.00 -16.03
N CYS A 47 -7.92 -36.89 -15.05
CA CYS A 47 -7.05 -38.01 -14.71
C CYS A 47 -7.41 -39.28 -15.49
N THR A 48 -7.68 -39.14 -16.79
CA THR A 48 -8.02 -40.26 -17.66
C THR A 48 -6.86 -41.24 -17.72
N SER A 49 -7.14 -42.51 -17.45
CA SER A 49 -6.19 -43.62 -17.50
C SER A 49 -6.74 -44.68 -18.44
N GLU A 50 -5.92 -45.21 -19.35
CA GLU A 50 -6.29 -46.39 -20.16
C GLU A 50 -6.42 -47.66 -19.28
N ASN A 51 -5.76 -47.65 -18.13
CA ASN A 51 -5.79 -48.70 -17.12
C ASN A 51 -6.79 -48.41 -15.99
N SER A 52 -6.88 -49.33 -15.02
CA SER A 52 -7.65 -49.15 -13.80
C SER A 52 -7.17 -47.95 -12.96
N THR A 53 -8.08 -47.35 -12.18
CA THR A 53 -7.85 -46.17 -11.35
C THR A 53 -8.40 -46.34 -9.94
N CYS A 54 -7.76 -45.69 -8.98
CA CYS A 54 -8.18 -45.58 -7.59
C CYS A 54 -8.99 -44.30 -7.28
N CYS A 55 -9.39 -43.55 -8.31
CA CYS A 55 -10.17 -42.32 -8.14
C CYS A 55 -11.63 -42.51 -8.60
N THR A 56 -12.53 -41.82 -7.91
CA THR A 56 -13.89 -41.54 -8.37
C THR A 56 -13.97 -40.12 -8.89
N LYS A 57 -15.00 -39.78 -9.68
CA LYS A 57 -15.28 -38.39 -10.07
C LYS A 57 -15.28 -37.41 -8.88
N LYS A 58 -15.86 -37.82 -7.75
CA LYS A 58 -15.89 -37.00 -6.52
C LYS A 58 -14.50 -36.78 -5.92
N MET A 59 -13.62 -37.79 -6.01
CA MET A 59 -12.21 -37.61 -5.60
C MET A 59 -11.47 -36.66 -6.55
N GLU A 60 -11.70 -36.77 -7.86
CA GLU A 60 -11.10 -35.88 -8.85
C GLU A 60 -11.49 -34.41 -8.61
N GLU A 61 -12.78 -34.14 -8.33
CA GLU A 61 -13.27 -32.82 -7.95
C GLU A 61 -12.60 -32.28 -6.68
N ARG A 62 -12.39 -33.13 -5.66
CA ARG A 62 -11.67 -32.75 -4.43
C ARG A 62 -10.19 -32.47 -4.68
N TYR A 63 -9.54 -33.28 -5.50
CA TYR A 63 -8.15 -33.04 -5.92
C TYR A 63 -8.01 -31.77 -6.73
N GLN A 64 -9.01 -31.41 -7.55
CA GLN A 64 -9.00 -30.15 -8.29
C GLN A 64 -9.00 -28.94 -7.34
N ILE A 65 -9.85 -28.97 -6.32
CA ILE A 65 -9.90 -27.93 -5.29
C ILE A 65 -8.56 -27.87 -4.54
N ALA A 66 -8.01 -29.02 -4.16
CA ALA A 66 -6.73 -29.11 -3.45
C ALA A 66 -5.57 -28.58 -4.30
N ALA A 67 -5.52 -28.89 -5.60
CA ALA A 67 -4.48 -28.41 -6.50
C ALA A 67 -4.48 -26.88 -6.60
N LYS A 68 -5.69 -26.28 -6.66
CA LYS A 68 -5.86 -24.83 -6.65
C LYS A 68 -5.41 -24.21 -5.33
N GLN A 69 -5.76 -24.81 -4.21
CA GLN A 69 -5.37 -24.33 -2.87
C GLN A 69 -3.85 -24.44 -2.66
N ASP A 70 -3.24 -25.55 -3.08
CA ASP A 70 -1.79 -25.76 -2.97
C ASP A 70 -1.02 -24.67 -3.73
N ILE A 71 -1.39 -24.36 -4.97
CA ILE A 71 -0.69 -23.32 -5.74
C ILE A 71 -0.93 -21.92 -5.14
N GLN A 72 -2.14 -21.64 -4.67
CA GLN A 72 -2.46 -20.36 -4.02
C GLN A 72 -1.64 -20.17 -2.74
N GLN A 73 -1.49 -21.24 -1.93
CA GLN A 73 -0.65 -21.21 -0.73
C GLN A 73 0.82 -20.95 -1.08
N VAL A 74 1.33 -21.54 -2.17
CA VAL A 74 2.71 -21.30 -2.64
C VAL A 74 2.91 -19.83 -3.02
N LEU A 75 1.97 -19.24 -3.76
CA LEU A 75 2.02 -17.82 -4.13
C LEU A 75 2.05 -16.93 -2.89
N GLN A 76 1.07 -17.09 -2.00
CA GLN A 76 0.96 -16.32 -0.77
C GLN A 76 2.19 -16.46 0.14
N THR A 77 2.76 -17.68 0.24
CA THR A 77 3.96 -17.91 1.06
C THR A 77 5.19 -17.24 0.44
N SER A 78 5.27 -17.21 -0.89
CA SER A 78 6.39 -16.59 -1.62
C SER A 78 6.38 -15.07 -1.54
N SER A 79 5.19 -14.45 -1.51
CA SER A 79 5.02 -12.99 -1.44
C SER A 79 4.91 -12.44 -0.01
N ALA A 80 4.66 -13.30 1.00
CA ALA A 80 4.37 -12.90 2.38
C ALA A 80 5.43 -11.97 3.00
N ALA A 81 6.72 -12.30 2.82
CA ALA A 81 7.81 -11.50 3.39
C ALA A 81 7.86 -10.08 2.77
N LEU A 82 7.67 -10.00 1.45
CA LEU A 82 7.63 -8.73 0.73
C LEU A 82 6.40 -7.90 1.14
N LYS A 83 5.22 -8.52 1.17
CA LYS A 83 3.99 -7.88 1.64
C LYS A 83 4.15 -7.32 3.05
N PHE A 84 4.68 -8.13 3.98
CA PHE A 84 4.91 -7.71 5.36
C PHE A 84 5.89 -6.53 5.44
N LEU A 85 6.98 -6.56 4.67
CA LEU A 85 7.95 -5.48 4.61
C LEU A 85 7.31 -4.17 4.15
N ILE A 86 6.56 -4.20 3.04
CA ILE A 86 5.93 -2.99 2.49
C ILE A 86 4.85 -2.46 3.44
N SER A 87 3.95 -3.33 3.94
CA SER A 87 2.89 -2.92 4.87
C SER A 87 3.44 -2.32 6.16
N ARG A 88 4.50 -2.90 6.73
CA ARG A 88 5.14 -2.38 7.93
C ARG A 88 5.76 -1.01 7.70
N ASN A 89 6.45 -0.82 6.58
CA ASN A 89 7.05 0.47 6.25
C ASN A 89 5.98 1.53 5.96
N ALA A 90 4.92 1.20 5.22
CA ALA A 90 3.80 2.11 4.97
C ALA A 90 3.21 2.64 6.29
N ALA A 91 2.95 1.74 7.24
CA ALA A 91 2.46 2.11 8.57
C ALA A 91 3.46 3.01 9.34
N ALA A 92 4.75 2.67 9.31
CA ALA A 92 5.79 3.46 9.98
C ALA A 92 5.94 4.87 9.38
N PHE A 93 5.88 5.01 8.06
CA PHE A 93 5.91 6.32 7.39
C PHE A 93 4.66 7.14 7.70
N GLN A 94 3.49 6.52 7.71
CA GLN A 94 2.25 7.18 8.10
C GLN A 94 2.35 7.73 9.54
N GLU A 95 2.75 6.90 10.51
CA GLU A 95 2.92 7.32 11.90
C GLU A 95 3.96 8.44 12.04
N THR A 96 5.06 8.35 11.30
CA THR A 96 6.10 9.39 11.27
C THR A 96 5.56 10.70 10.73
N PHE A 97 4.79 10.70 9.64
CA PHE A 97 4.21 11.91 9.08
C PHE A 97 3.17 12.55 10.01
N GLU A 98 2.31 11.75 10.64
CA GLU A 98 1.37 12.22 11.66
C GLU A 98 2.09 12.88 12.84
N MET A 99 3.19 12.27 13.31
CA MET A 99 4.04 12.82 14.36
C MET A 99 4.70 14.15 13.95
N LEU A 100 5.28 14.22 12.75
CA LEU A 100 5.91 15.44 12.23
C LEU A 100 4.92 16.61 12.11
N ILE A 101 3.69 16.35 11.66
CA ILE A 101 2.63 17.35 11.59
C ILE A 101 2.35 17.91 12.99
N ARG A 102 2.14 17.04 13.99
CA ARG A 102 1.88 17.45 15.38
C ARG A 102 3.03 18.26 15.97
N LEU A 103 4.28 17.88 15.70
CA LEU A 103 5.45 18.64 16.16
C LEU A 103 5.52 20.01 15.50
N ALA A 104 5.31 20.09 14.19
CA ALA A 104 5.33 21.34 13.45
C ALA A 104 4.21 22.32 13.90
N GLU A 105 3.02 21.79 14.18
CA GLU A 105 1.91 22.54 14.77
C GLU A 105 2.29 23.09 16.15
N ASN A 106 2.88 22.26 17.00
CA ASN A 106 3.31 22.67 18.34
C ASN A 106 4.41 23.74 18.26
N TYR A 107 5.44 23.57 17.42
CA TYR A 107 6.50 24.56 17.26
C TYR A 107 5.98 25.90 16.74
N THR A 108 5.05 25.86 15.78
CA THR A 108 4.42 27.07 15.24
C THR A 108 3.53 27.75 16.29
N SER A 109 2.76 26.99 17.07
CA SER A 109 1.97 27.53 18.19
C SER A 109 2.86 28.12 19.28
N THR A 110 3.95 27.43 19.63
CA THR A 110 4.95 27.88 20.61
C THR A 110 5.61 29.18 20.19
N LEU A 111 5.89 29.36 18.89
CA LEU A 111 6.38 30.64 18.36
C LEU A 111 5.43 31.80 18.72
N PHE A 112 4.12 31.64 18.48
CA PHE A 112 3.14 32.67 18.82
C PHE A 112 3.06 32.88 20.33
N CYS A 113 2.98 31.82 21.13
CA CYS A 113 2.93 31.91 22.59
C CYS A 113 4.17 32.59 23.21
N ASN A 114 5.35 32.45 22.61
CA ASN A 114 6.58 33.01 23.17
C ASN A 114 6.90 34.39 22.62
N ALA A 115 6.86 34.57 21.30
CA ALA A 115 7.33 35.79 20.62
C ALA A 115 6.20 36.79 20.30
N TYR A 116 4.95 36.33 20.21
CA TYR A 116 3.81 37.12 19.72
C TYR A 116 2.54 36.93 20.57
N ARG A 117 2.71 37.04 21.88
CA ARG A 117 1.69 36.70 22.90
C ARG A 117 0.34 37.37 22.70
N ASN A 118 0.33 38.63 22.25
CA ASN A 118 -0.88 39.42 22.05
C ASN A 118 -1.79 38.87 20.94
N MET A 119 -1.24 38.11 19.99
CA MET A 119 -2.01 37.51 18.90
C MET A 119 -2.06 35.97 18.96
N ALA A 120 -1.53 35.36 20.02
CA ALA A 120 -1.38 33.90 20.09
C ALA A 120 -2.73 33.16 20.07
N ALA A 121 -3.74 33.67 20.77
CA ALA A 121 -5.07 33.06 20.82
C ALA A 121 -5.78 33.08 19.46
N GLU A 122 -5.71 34.21 18.74
CA GLU A 122 -6.30 34.36 17.41
C GLU A 122 -5.55 33.53 16.36
N ALA A 123 -4.21 33.50 16.44
CA ALA A 123 -3.37 32.73 15.51
C ALA A 123 -3.51 31.21 15.69
N ALA A 124 -3.82 30.73 16.90
CA ALA A 124 -3.89 29.30 17.22
C ALA A 124 -4.86 28.53 16.30
N VAL A 125 -6.05 29.10 16.03
CA VAL A 125 -7.04 28.47 15.15
C VAL A 125 -6.50 28.31 13.73
N HIS A 126 -5.84 29.34 13.20
CA HIS A 126 -5.27 29.31 11.85
C HIS A 126 -4.08 28.35 11.72
N VAL A 127 -3.27 28.22 12.77
CA VAL A 127 -2.18 27.23 12.82
C VAL A 127 -2.75 25.82 12.82
N GLN A 128 -3.75 25.54 13.65
CA GLN A 128 -4.40 24.23 13.72
C GLN A 128 -5.06 23.85 12.39
N GLU A 129 -5.81 24.76 11.78
CA GLU A 129 -6.43 24.56 10.46
C GLU A 129 -5.39 24.22 9.39
N PHE A 130 -4.28 24.98 9.34
CA PHE A 130 -3.22 24.75 8.38
C PHE A 130 -2.59 23.36 8.50
N PHE A 131 -2.27 22.91 9.71
CA PHE A 131 -1.67 21.58 9.90
C PHE A 131 -2.68 20.44 9.71
N THR A 132 -3.97 20.71 9.94
CA THR A 132 -5.05 19.80 9.53
C THR A 132 -5.06 19.63 8.01
N ASP A 133 -4.95 20.72 7.25
CA ASP A 133 -4.87 20.67 5.78
C ASP A 133 -3.63 19.94 5.28
N VAL A 134 -2.48 20.10 5.95
CA VAL A 134 -1.26 19.34 5.64
C VAL A 134 -1.49 17.83 5.82
N GLY A 135 -2.14 17.42 6.91
CA GLY A 135 -2.52 16.02 7.14
C GLY A 135 -3.48 15.50 6.07
N LEU A 136 -4.53 16.27 5.78
CA LEU A 136 -5.49 15.95 4.73
C LEU A 136 -4.82 15.81 3.35
N PHE A 137 -3.84 16.65 3.04
CA PHE A 137 -3.03 16.56 1.83
C PHE A 137 -2.20 15.27 1.78
N LEU A 138 -1.48 14.93 2.84
CA LEU A 138 -0.60 13.76 2.85
C LEU A 138 -1.37 12.44 2.79
N PHE A 139 -2.56 12.39 3.40
CA PHE A 139 -3.35 11.17 3.56
C PHE A 139 -4.52 11.02 2.59
N GLY A 140 -4.60 11.86 1.55
CA GLY A 140 -5.34 11.52 0.34
C GLY A 140 -6.57 12.35 -0.01
N THR A 141 -6.77 13.53 0.57
CA THR A 141 -7.74 14.50 0.00
C THR A 141 -7.09 15.31 -1.11
N ASP A 142 -7.87 15.71 -2.12
CA ASP A 142 -7.41 16.59 -3.21
C ASP A 142 -7.31 18.06 -2.75
N ALA A 143 -6.54 18.28 -1.69
CA ALA A 143 -6.14 19.61 -1.26
C ALA A 143 -4.97 20.11 -2.13
N SER A 144 -4.95 21.39 -2.46
CA SER A 144 -3.81 22.01 -3.14
C SER A 144 -2.85 22.63 -2.13
N THR A 145 -1.55 22.33 -2.24
CA THR A 145 -0.51 22.99 -1.44
C THR A 145 -0.52 24.51 -1.60
N GLU A 146 -0.83 24.99 -2.81
CA GLU A 146 -0.95 26.41 -3.04
C GLU A 146 -2.15 27.01 -2.30
N GLU A 147 -3.27 26.29 -2.27
CA GLU A 147 -4.51 26.77 -1.67
C GLU A 147 -4.39 26.89 -0.16
N PHE A 148 -4.02 25.82 0.57
CA PHE A 148 -4.00 25.86 2.03
C PHE A 148 -2.87 26.76 2.58
N VAL A 149 -1.73 26.84 1.89
CA VAL A 149 -0.67 27.80 2.25
C VAL A 149 -1.14 29.23 2.05
N ASN A 150 -1.77 29.55 0.91
CA ASN A 150 -2.28 30.89 0.70
C ASN A 150 -3.40 31.23 1.70
N ARG A 151 -4.32 30.29 1.97
CA ARG A 151 -5.39 30.46 2.95
C ARG A 151 -4.84 30.79 4.33
N PHE A 152 -3.79 30.09 4.77
CA PHE A 152 -3.12 30.39 6.04
C PHE A 152 -2.58 31.83 6.09
N PHE A 153 -1.90 32.31 5.04
CA PHE A 153 -1.43 33.70 5.01
C PHE A 153 -2.56 34.71 4.79
N ASP A 154 -3.65 34.34 4.12
CA ASP A 154 -4.86 35.17 3.99
C ASP A 154 -5.49 35.38 5.37
N THR A 155 -5.68 34.31 6.15
CA THR A 155 -6.31 34.40 7.48
C THR A 155 -5.39 35.00 8.54
N LEU A 156 -4.08 34.81 8.42
CA LEU A 156 -3.10 35.40 9.32
C LEU A 156 -2.94 36.93 9.13
N PHE A 157 -3.18 37.45 7.92
CA PHE A 157 -2.92 38.87 7.64
C PHE A 157 -3.72 39.85 8.50
N PRO A 158 -5.04 39.73 8.68
CA PRO A 158 -5.80 40.61 9.58
C PRO A 158 -5.25 40.63 11.01
N VAL A 159 -4.88 39.46 11.54
CA VAL A 159 -4.31 39.31 12.88
C VAL A 159 -2.98 40.07 12.98
N VAL A 160 -2.10 39.88 12.00
CA VAL A 160 -0.80 40.56 11.94
C VAL A 160 -0.97 42.06 11.73
N TYR A 161 -1.96 42.47 10.94
CA TYR A 161 -2.24 43.88 10.72
C TYR A 161 -2.64 44.56 12.04
N ASN A 162 -3.58 43.96 12.78
CA ASN A 162 -4.08 44.48 14.05
C ASN A 162 -3.00 44.55 15.14
N HIS A 163 -2.11 43.56 15.20
CA HIS A 163 -1.18 43.41 16.33
C HIS A 163 0.28 43.81 16.05
N VAL A 164 0.69 43.88 14.78
CA VAL A 164 2.08 44.13 14.37
C VAL A 164 2.24 45.37 13.50
N ILE A 165 1.34 45.60 12.54
CA ILE A 165 1.46 46.70 11.57
C ILE A 165 0.83 47.98 12.09
N ASN A 166 -0.41 47.89 12.58
CA ASN A 166 -1.19 49.02 13.08
C ASN A 166 -1.82 48.66 14.44
N PRO A 167 -1.00 48.53 15.51
CA PRO A 167 -1.50 48.27 16.85
C PRO A 167 -2.28 49.48 17.38
N GLY A 168 -3.58 49.47 17.14
CA GLY A 168 -4.54 50.46 17.60
C GLY A 168 -5.12 50.14 18.98
N PRO A 169 -5.82 51.10 19.62
CA PRO A 169 -6.48 50.88 20.91
C PRO A 169 -7.74 50.00 20.83
N THR A 170 -8.26 49.79 19.62
CA THR A 170 -9.47 49.00 19.33
C THR A 170 -9.18 48.01 18.22
N ASP A 171 -9.70 46.79 18.35
CA ASP A 171 -9.61 45.78 17.31
C ASP A 171 -10.32 46.24 16.02
N ILE A 172 -9.79 45.79 14.88
CA ILE A 172 -10.40 46.00 13.57
C ILE A 172 -11.78 45.31 13.48
N SER A 173 -12.71 45.92 12.73
CA SER A 173 -14.02 45.30 12.49
C SER A 173 -13.90 44.03 11.64
N LEU A 174 -14.89 43.13 11.75
CA LEU A 174 -14.94 41.92 10.95
C LEU A 174 -14.93 42.20 9.44
N GLU A 175 -15.71 43.21 9.00
CA GLU A 175 -15.76 43.65 7.60
C GLU A 175 -14.38 44.12 7.11
N TYR A 176 -13.64 44.85 7.95
CA TYR A 176 -12.29 45.30 7.61
C TYR A 176 -11.30 44.13 7.58
N ALA A 177 -11.43 43.16 8.49
CA ALA A 177 -10.64 41.94 8.46
C ALA A 177 -10.87 41.14 7.17
N GLU A 178 -12.11 40.99 6.71
CA GLU A 178 -12.43 40.32 5.43
C GLU A 178 -11.84 41.05 4.22
N CYS A 179 -11.92 42.39 4.20
CA CYS A 179 -11.27 43.21 3.18
C CYS A 179 -9.75 42.96 3.14
N LEU A 180 -9.09 42.96 4.31
CA LEU A 180 -7.66 42.64 4.42
C LEU A 180 -7.35 41.24 3.87
N ARG A 181 -8.15 40.22 4.21
CA ARG A 181 -7.96 38.86 3.68
C ARG A 181 -7.99 38.85 2.15
N ALA A 182 -8.97 39.52 1.54
CA ALA A 182 -9.11 39.58 0.09
C ALA A 182 -7.95 40.35 -0.57
N ALA A 183 -7.49 41.44 0.04
CA ALA A 183 -6.45 42.31 -0.51
C ALA A 183 -5.00 41.81 -0.27
N ARG A 184 -4.81 40.77 0.57
CA ARG A 184 -3.48 40.25 0.98
C ARG A 184 -2.57 39.96 -0.22
N ARG A 185 -3.10 39.37 -1.29
CA ARG A 185 -2.33 38.97 -2.47
C ARG A 185 -1.77 40.16 -3.26
N ASP A 186 -2.51 41.27 -3.29
CA ASP A 186 -2.11 42.49 -4.00
C ASP A 186 -1.15 43.32 -3.15
N ILE A 187 -1.45 43.46 -1.86
CA ILE A 187 -0.65 44.25 -0.89
C ILE A 187 0.68 43.56 -0.55
N ARG A 188 0.70 42.22 -0.53
CA ARG A 188 1.87 41.38 -0.23
C ARG A 188 2.59 41.77 1.08
N PRO A 189 1.88 41.82 2.22
CA PRO A 189 2.44 42.23 3.51
C PRO A 189 3.63 41.35 3.94
N PHE A 190 3.58 40.06 3.62
CA PHE A 190 4.64 39.08 3.92
C PHE A 190 5.72 38.97 2.82
N GLY A 191 5.73 39.89 1.85
CA GLY A 191 6.71 39.92 0.76
C GLY A 191 6.69 38.67 -0.14
N SER A 192 7.81 37.94 -0.19
CA SER A 192 7.96 36.73 -1.03
C SER A 192 7.73 35.42 -0.26
N ILE A 193 7.50 35.49 1.05
CA ILE A 193 7.50 34.33 1.94
C ILE A 193 6.35 33.35 1.66
N PRO A 194 5.10 33.78 1.43
CA PRO A 194 4.03 32.85 1.05
C PRO A 194 4.37 32.03 -0.20
N ARG A 195 4.99 32.67 -1.22
CA ARG A 195 5.43 31.96 -2.43
C ARG A 195 6.56 30.97 -2.14
N LYS A 196 7.50 31.31 -1.25
CA LYS A 196 8.55 30.38 -0.80
C LYS A 196 7.95 29.19 -0.06
N ALA A 197 6.96 29.43 0.80
CA ALA A 197 6.23 28.40 1.54
C ALA A 197 5.54 27.42 0.61
N VAL A 198 4.80 27.91 -0.39
CA VAL A 198 4.17 27.06 -1.43
C VAL A 198 5.21 26.18 -2.12
N GLY A 199 6.35 26.77 -2.53
CA GLY A 199 7.41 26.02 -3.20
C GLY A 199 8.11 24.98 -2.32
N GLN A 200 8.40 25.30 -1.05
CA GLN A 200 9.04 24.38 -0.11
C GLN A 200 8.10 23.23 0.29
N MET A 201 6.86 23.57 0.65
CA MET A 201 5.83 22.59 0.98
C MET A 201 5.54 21.68 -0.22
N GLY A 202 5.33 22.24 -1.42
CA GLY A 202 5.00 21.46 -2.61
C GLY A 202 6.11 20.48 -3.01
N ARG A 203 7.38 20.91 -2.96
CA ARG A 203 8.53 20.04 -3.26
C ARG A 203 8.74 18.91 -2.27
N SER A 204 8.20 19.03 -1.06
CA SER A 204 8.45 18.09 0.03
C SER A 204 7.26 17.16 0.31
N LEU A 205 6.06 17.74 0.37
CA LEU A 205 4.84 17.01 0.68
C LEU A 205 4.38 16.13 -0.48
N LEU A 206 4.50 16.58 -1.74
CA LEU A 206 4.03 15.80 -2.89
C LEU A 206 4.81 14.47 -3.05
N PRO A 207 6.16 14.46 -3.06
CA PRO A 207 6.90 13.19 -3.08
C PRO A 207 6.59 12.29 -1.88
N SER A 208 6.42 12.88 -0.69
CA SER A 208 6.08 12.13 0.54
C SER A 208 4.72 11.44 0.43
N ARG A 209 3.70 12.16 -0.07
CA ARG A 209 2.36 11.61 -0.38
C ARG A 209 2.47 10.50 -1.41
N SER A 210 3.13 10.76 -2.54
CA SER A 210 3.27 9.79 -3.63
C SER A 210 4.01 8.52 -3.18
N PHE A 211 5.02 8.66 -2.31
CA PHE A 211 5.74 7.52 -1.75
C PHE A 211 4.84 6.63 -0.88
N LEU A 212 4.08 7.24 0.04
CA LEU A 212 3.15 6.49 0.89
C LEU A 212 2.05 5.82 0.06
N GLN A 213 1.50 6.52 -0.93
CA GLN A 213 0.52 5.96 -1.87
C GLN A 213 1.12 4.80 -2.67
N ALA A 214 2.36 4.93 -3.15
CA ALA A 214 3.06 3.88 -3.86
C ALA A 214 3.23 2.63 -2.99
N LEU A 215 3.65 2.77 -1.73
CA LEU A 215 3.75 1.63 -0.82
C LEU A 215 2.39 0.92 -0.63
N ASN A 216 1.31 1.67 -0.44
CA ASN A 216 -0.04 1.11 -0.32
C ASN A 216 -0.48 0.39 -1.60
N LEU A 217 -0.21 0.98 -2.77
CA LEU A 217 -0.44 0.34 -4.07
C LEU A 217 0.37 -0.96 -4.21
N GLY A 218 1.62 -0.99 -3.75
CA GLY A 218 2.44 -2.20 -3.75
C GLY A 218 1.80 -3.34 -2.95
N VAL A 219 1.22 -3.04 -1.79
CA VAL A 219 0.47 -4.01 -0.98
C VAL A 219 -0.76 -4.51 -1.73
N GLU A 220 -1.49 -3.62 -2.40
CA GLU A 220 -2.68 -3.95 -3.18
C GLU A 220 -2.35 -4.84 -4.39
N VAL A 221 -1.28 -4.52 -5.13
CA VAL A 221 -0.80 -5.33 -6.25
C VAL A 221 -0.43 -6.74 -5.76
N ILE A 222 0.34 -6.86 -4.67
CA ILE A 222 0.68 -8.16 -4.10
C ILE A 222 -0.57 -8.94 -3.70
N ASN A 223 -1.51 -8.30 -2.98
CA ASN A 223 -2.78 -8.91 -2.60
C ASN A 223 -3.58 -9.41 -3.80
N THR A 224 -3.62 -8.62 -4.87
CA THR A 224 -4.31 -8.99 -6.11
C THR A 224 -3.62 -10.19 -6.77
N THR A 225 -2.29 -10.18 -6.85
CA THR A 225 -1.51 -11.30 -7.44
C THR A 225 -1.60 -12.59 -6.64
N ASP A 226 -1.72 -12.51 -5.31
CA ASP A 226 -1.90 -13.65 -4.41
C ASP A 226 -3.25 -14.38 -4.58
N HIS A 227 -4.25 -13.68 -5.15
CA HIS A 227 -5.62 -14.17 -5.28
C HIS A 227 -6.06 -14.31 -6.74
N LEU A 228 -5.10 -14.45 -7.66
CA LEU A 228 -5.41 -14.52 -9.09
C LEU A 228 -6.29 -15.73 -9.45
N PRO A 229 -7.34 -15.52 -10.26
CA PRO A 229 -8.17 -16.61 -10.73
C PRO A 229 -7.42 -17.44 -11.76
N PHE A 230 -7.18 -18.71 -11.44
CA PHE A 230 -6.62 -19.65 -12.41
C PHE A 230 -7.66 -20.06 -13.47
N SER A 231 -7.21 -20.14 -14.73
CA SER A 231 -8.04 -20.65 -15.84
C SER A 231 -8.44 -22.11 -15.63
N ARG A 232 -9.44 -22.57 -16.38
CA ARG A 232 -9.87 -23.97 -16.35
C ARG A 232 -8.76 -24.89 -16.84
N GLU A 233 -8.01 -24.47 -17.85
CA GLU A 233 -6.88 -25.17 -18.45
C GLU A 233 -5.75 -25.31 -17.44
N CYS A 234 -5.39 -24.22 -16.75
CA CYS A 234 -4.40 -24.25 -15.67
C CYS A 234 -4.83 -25.17 -14.53
N SER A 235 -6.09 -25.05 -14.07
CA SER A 235 -6.63 -25.89 -13.00
C SER A 235 -6.54 -27.39 -13.35
N ARG A 236 -6.84 -27.74 -14.60
CA ARG A 236 -6.72 -29.12 -15.11
C ARG A 236 -5.25 -29.55 -15.20
N ALA A 237 -4.35 -28.69 -15.65
CA ALA A 237 -2.93 -28.99 -15.74
C ALA A 237 -2.31 -29.23 -14.36
N LEU A 238 -2.61 -28.37 -13.38
CA LEU A 238 -2.18 -28.54 -11.98
C LEU A 238 -2.70 -29.84 -11.38
N LEU A 239 -3.98 -30.17 -11.61
CA LEU A 239 -4.56 -31.45 -11.19
C LEU A 239 -3.81 -32.65 -11.82
N ARG A 240 -3.56 -32.61 -13.13
CA ARG A 240 -2.78 -33.63 -13.86
C ARG A 240 -1.40 -33.84 -13.28
N MET A 241 -0.73 -32.75 -12.97
CA MET A 241 0.63 -32.78 -12.44
C MET A 241 0.70 -33.28 -11.00
N GLN A 242 -0.20 -32.79 -10.14
CA GLN A 242 -0.05 -32.93 -8.70
C GLN A 242 -0.75 -34.18 -8.13
N TYR A 243 -1.92 -34.54 -8.68
CA TYR A 243 -2.79 -35.55 -8.05
C TYR A 243 -3.23 -36.70 -8.97
N CYS A 244 -3.20 -36.55 -10.30
CA CYS A 244 -3.51 -37.69 -11.16
C CYS A 244 -2.59 -38.92 -10.98
N PRO A 245 -1.29 -38.79 -10.59
CA PRO A 245 -0.49 -39.95 -10.20
C PRO A 245 -1.11 -40.75 -9.03
N HIS A 246 -1.78 -40.08 -8.08
CA HIS A 246 -2.47 -40.77 -6.98
C HIS A 246 -3.62 -41.62 -7.52
N CYS A 247 -4.31 -41.17 -8.56
CA CYS A 247 -5.37 -41.96 -9.21
C CYS A 247 -4.84 -43.24 -9.88
N GLN A 248 -3.55 -43.33 -10.14
CA GLN A 248 -2.86 -44.51 -10.68
C GLN A 248 -2.12 -45.31 -9.58
N GLY A 249 -2.33 -44.99 -8.30
CA GLY A 249 -1.65 -45.63 -7.18
C GLY A 249 -0.23 -45.11 -6.89
N LEU A 250 0.26 -44.13 -7.67
CA LEU A 250 1.59 -43.55 -7.56
C LEU A 250 1.60 -42.36 -6.57
N THR A 251 1.42 -42.65 -5.28
CA THR A 251 1.28 -41.60 -4.25
C THR A 251 2.59 -40.97 -3.77
N LEU A 252 3.73 -41.60 -4.09
CA LEU A 252 5.07 -41.09 -3.73
C LEU A 252 5.79 -40.41 -4.91
N SER A 253 5.19 -40.44 -6.11
CA SER A 253 5.79 -39.86 -7.30
C SER A 253 5.68 -38.33 -7.27
N LYS A 254 6.76 -37.65 -7.61
CA LYS A 254 6.77 -36.20 -7.80
C LYS A 254 6.81 -35.86 -9.29
N PRO A 255 6.19 -34.75 -9.72
CA PRO A 255 6.29 -34.32 -11.10
C PRO A 255 7.74 -34.00 -11.46
N CYS A 256 8.14 -34.32 -12.69
CA CYS A 256 9.44 -33.92 -13.22
C CYS A 256 9.59 -32.39 -13.16
N LEU A 257 10.81 -31.89 -12.88
CA LEU A 257 11.06 -30.46 -12.77
C LEU A 257 10.62 -29.69 -14.03
N GLY A 258 11.00 -30.17 -15.22
CA GLY A 258 10.60 -29.54 -16.49
C GLY A 258 9.09 -29.52 -16.71
N TYR A 259 8.38 -30.59 -16.33
CA TYR A 259 6.92 -30.65 -16.42
C TYR A 259 6.26 -29.64 -15.46
N CYS A 260 6.76 -29.57 -14.23
CA CYS A 260 6.31 -28.61 -13.23
C CYS A 260 6.49 -27.16 -13.71
N LEU A 261 7.70 -26.82 -14.16
CA LEU A 261 7.99 -25.47 -14.63
C LEU A 261 7.15 -25.06 -15.84
N ASN A 262 6.89 -25.99 -16.77
CA ASN A 262 6.05 -25.70 -17.94
C ASN A 262 4.60 -25.40 -17.55
N ILE A 263 4.03 -26.17 -16.62
CA ILE A 263 2.67 -25.92 -16.12
C ILE A 263 2.61 -24.59 -15.37
N LEU A 264 3.55 -24.34 -14.47
CA LEU A 264 3.58 -23.11 -13.68
C LEU A 264 3.74 -21.87 -14.56
N ARG A 265 4.58 -21.92 -15.59
CA ARG A 265 4.71 -20.82 -16.57
C ARG A 265 3.40 -20.52 -17.28
N GLY A 266 2.68 -21.55 -17.71
CA GLY A 266 1.37 -21.36 -18.35
C GLY A 266 0.33 -20.80 -17.38
N CYS A 267 0.31 -21.29 -16.14
CA CYS A 267 -0.60 -20.84 -15.09
C CYS A 267 -0.35 -19.40 -14.62
N LEU A 268 0.91 -18.97 -14.60
CA LEU A 268 1.33 -17.67 -14.09
C LEU A 268 1.66 -16.66 -15.20
N ALA A 269 1.26 -16.94 -16.43
CA ALA A 269 1.51 -16.04 -17.57
C ALA A 269 1.00 -14.62 -17.32
N LEU A 270 -0.17 -14.47 -16.69
CA LEU A 270 -0.73 -13.17 -16.31
C LEU A 270 0.12 -12.42 -15.28
N LEU A 271 0.79 -13.12 -14.36
CA LEU A 271 1.69 -12.47 -13.40
C LEU A 271 2.95 -11.98 -14.11
N ALA A 272 3.40 -12.69 -15.15
CA ALA A 272 4.58 -12.30 -15.91
C ALA A 272 4.39 -10.95 -16.63
N GLU A 273 3.16 -10.58 -16.98
CA GLU A 273 2.83 -9.26 -17.56
C GLU A 273 3.04 -8.12 -16.54
N VAL A 274 2.90 -8.40 -15.24
CA VAL A 274 3.09 -7.42 -14.17
C VAL A 274 4.57 -7.13 -13.92
N ASP A 275 5.49 -8.05 -14.25
CA ASP A 275 6.92 -7.93 -13.93
C ASP A 275 7.55 -6.63 -14.45
N LEU A 276 7.28 -6.26 -15.71
CA LEU A 276 7.80 -5.03 -16.31
C LEU A 276 7.33 -3.79 -15.55
N HIS A 277 6.04 -3.74 -15.20
CA HIS A 277 5.47 -2.62 -14.45
C HIS A 277 5.98 -2.59 -13.00
N TRP A 278 6.17 -3.76 -12.40
CA TRP A 278 6.71 -3.90 -11.05
C TRP A 278 8.14 -3.39 -10.95
N GLN A 279 8.99 -3.67 -11.96
CA GLN A 279 10.35 -3.13 -12.03
C GLN A 279 10.35 -1.60 -12.14
N GLY A 280 9.49 -1.03 -12.99
CA GLY A 280 9.32 0.42 -13.08
C GLY A 280 8.83 1.05 -11.77
N TYR A 281 7.91 0.36 -11.08
CA TYR A 281 7.43 0.76 -9.75
C TYR A 281 8.56 0.78 -8.70
N ILE A 282 9.44 -0.23 -8.67
CA ILE A 282 10.60 -0.25 -7.76
C ILE A 282 11.52 0.94 -8.02
N GLN A 283 11.81 1.25 -9.29
CA GLN A 283 12.64 2.40 -9.65
C GLN A 283 12.00 3.73 -9.23
N ALA A 284 10.68 3.87 -9.39
CA ALA A 284 9.95 5.05 -8.95
C ALA A 284 9.97 5.19 -7.42
N LEU A 285 9.81 4.09 -6.68
CA LEU A 285 9.96 4.09 -5.22
C LEU A 285 11.35 4.53 -4.77
N GLU A 286 12.40 4.06 -5.44
CA GLU A 286 13.78 4.46 -5.13
C GLU A 286 13.97 5.97 -5.32
N GLN A 287 13.49 6.52 -6.43
CA GLN A 287 13.53 7.97 -6.70
C GLN A 287 12.77 8.78 -5.64
N LEU A 288 11.57 8.34 -5.27
CA LEU A 288 10.76 8.98 -4.24
C LEU A 288 11.44 8.90 -2.86
N SER A 289 12.09 7.78 -2.54
CA SER A 289 12.86 7.63 -1.29
C SER A 289 14.05 8.59 -1.20
N GLY A 290 14.68 8.90 -2.35
CA GLY A 290 15.71 9.94 -2.43
C GLY A 290 15.18 11.34 -2.12
N ALA A 291 13.97 11.66 -2.56
CA ALA A 291 13.33 12.95 -2.24
C ALA A 291 13.01 13.11 -0.75
N LEU A 292 12.70 12.01 -0.06
CA LEU A 292 12.44 11.97 1.39
C LEU A 292 13.68 12.17 2.26
N SER A 293 14.87 11.83 1.76
CA SER A 293 16.14 11.84 2.52
C SER A 293 17.02 13.06 2.23
N GLY A 294 16.58 13.97 1.35
CA GLY A 294 17.35 15.16 0.96
C GLY A 294 17.22 16.37 1.89
N ALA A 295 17.93 17.45 1.55
CA ALA A 295 17.89 18.73 2.28
C ALA A 295 16.51 19.42 2.32
N HIS A 296 15.57 18.95 1.51
CA HIS A 296 14.17 19.42 1.47
C HIS A 296 13.20 18.32 1.94
N SER A 297 13.64 17.43 2.83
CA SER A 297 12.81 16.39 3.42
C SER A 297 11.58 16.97 4.10
N ILE A 298 10.53 16.15 4.23
CA ILE A 298 9.29 16.53 4.90
C ILE A 298 9.53 16.91 6.36
N GLU A 299 10.43 16.20 7.04
CA GLU A 299 10.88 16.55 8.37
C GLU A 299 11.47 17.97 8.40
N HIS A 300 12.41 18.27 7.50
CA HIS A 300 13.04 19.58 7.47
C HIS A 300 12.02 20.70 7.20
N VAL A 301 11.14 20.53 6.20
CA VAL A 301 10.17 21.57 5.83
C VAL A 301 9.11 21.78 6.91
N LEU A 302 8.56 20.71 7.50
CA LEU A 302 7.55 20.82 8.54
C LEU A 302 8.13 21.39 9.83
N LEU A 303 9.24 20.83 10.32
CA LEU A 303 9.82 21.25 11.59
C LEU A 303 10.41 22.66 11.55
N ASN A 304 10.72 23.21 10.37
CA ASN A 304 11.18 24.60 10.21
C ASN A 304 10.08 25.57 9.75
N PHE A 305 8.81 25.12 9.62
CA PHE A 305 7.73 26.00 9.19
C PHE A 305 7.53 27.19 10.13
N HIS A 306 7.68 27.00 11.44
CA HIS A 306 7.61 28.11 12.40
C HIS A 306 8.64 29.22 12.09
N SER A 307 9.85 28.86 11.65
CA SER A 307 10.87 29.84 11.29
C SER A 307 10.45 30.65 10.05
N LEU A 308 9.80 30.00 9.09
CA LEU A 308 9.24 30.65 7.92
C LEU A 308 8.09 31.61 8.30
N VAL A 309 7.26 31.24 9.28
CA VAL A 309 6.20 32.10 9.83
C VAL A 309 6.82 33.30 10.55
N HIS A 310 7.85 33.09 11.37
CA HIS A 310 8.59 34.17 12.03
C HIS A 310 9.14 35.18 11.01
N ASP A 311 9.79 34.71 9.95
CA ASP A 311 10.31 35.58 8.89
C ASP A 311 9.19 36.36 8.20
N ALA A 312 8.01 35.76 8.01
CA ALA A 312 6.84 36.46 7.47
C ALA A 312 6.41 37.61 8.38
N LEU A 313 6.34 37.37 9.69
CA LEU A 313 5.98 38.40 10.68
C LEU A 313 7.00 39.54 10.73
N VAL A 314 8.30 39.22 10.64
CA VAL A 314 9.37 40.22 10.52
C VAL A 314 9.20 41.04 9.25
N GLN A 315 8.95 40.39 8.11
CA GLN A 315 8.74 41.09 6.83
C GLN A 315 7.50 42.00 6.87
N ALA A 316 6.40 41.53 7.47
CA ALA A 316 5.19 42.33 7.62
C ALA A 316 5.43 43.58 8.47
N ARG A 317 6.23 43.47 9.54
CA ARG A 317 6.63 44.63 10.34
C ARG A 317 7.46 45.63 9.53
N ILE A 318 8.41 45.15 8.71
CA ILE A 318 9.24 45.99 7.84
C ILE A 318 8.38 46.71 6.80
N ASN A 319 7.44 46.00 6.18
CA ASN A 319 6.55 46.53 5.15
C ASN A 319 5.38 47.36 5.74
N GLY A 320 5.23 47.40 7.06
CA GLY A 320 4.08 47.97 7.75
C GLY A 320 3.67 49.39 7.32
N PRO A 321 4.61 50.35 7.18
CA PRO A 321 4.27 51.71 6.73
C PRO A 321 3.66 51.75 5.33
N GLU A 322 4.23 51.01 4.38
CA GLU A 322 3.75 50.93 3.00
C GLU A 322 2.38 50.22 2.95
N VAL A 323 2.25 49.10 3.67
CA VAL A 323 1.00 48.35 3.79
C VAL A 323 -0.14 49.23 4.34
N SER A 324 0.14 50.02 5.38
CA SER A 324 -0.85 50.91 6.00
C SER A 324 -1.34 52.01 5.06
N GLU A 325 -0.51 52.47 4.12
CA GLU A 325 -0.92 53.41 3.08
C GLU A 325 -1.79 52.73 2.03
N GLN A 326 -1.41 51.53 1.57
CA GLN A 326 -2.12 50.79 0.54
C GLN A 326 -3.52 50.36 1.00
N VAL A 327 -3.67 49.91 2.25
CA VAL A 327 -4.97 49.47 2.81
C VAL A 327 -5.97 50.63 2.93
N ARG A 328 -5.50 51.88 3.03
CA ARG A 328 -6.37 53.07 3.12
C ARG A 328 -6.95 53.52 1.77
N ARG A 329 -6.45 52.97 0.67
CA ARG A 329 -6.91 53.29 -0.70
C ARG A 329 -8.00 52.32 -1.15
#